data_AF-A0A182U219-F1
#
_entry.id   AF-A0A182U219-F1
#
_cell.length_a   1.000
_cell.length_b   1.000
_cell.length_c   1.000
_cell.angle_alpha   90.00
_cell.angle_beta   90.00
_cell.angle_gamma   90.00
#
_symmetry.space_group_name_H-M   'P 1'
#
loop_
_entity.id
_entity.type
_entity.pdbx_description
1 polymer ?
#
loop_
_entity_poly.entity_id
_entity_poly.type
_entity_poly.pdbx_seq_one_letter_code
_entity_poly.pdbx_strand_id
1 'polypeptide(L)'
;MAAENALERLLRPVAALPPSLSISDVADQLLAPEHRRFLSLPVVEGGRPIGLVSRYTLQDIFMQRFGRDLWGRRPVADVMNAEPLVLSLDSNLEQAAKQVTAGLQYPITEDFILVDGDGLYRGLGTVLDLLKAMELRIAQRNRVLRQALVDLKESQAQLVQSEKMASLGQMVAGVAHELNTPLGYVRNNVQLLDQLSAPLVELARSQAALADCLADPACDEARLAQAFEAAAAMREQAAPEQLADDLRQLLDDTLYGLGQIGELVVGLKDFARLDRAMDEAVDLNDCVRSALLIARNHIKDKAEVVLGLGELPAVSAAPSQINQ
;
A
#
# COMPACT_ATOMS: atom_id res chain seq x y z
N MET A 1 -0.70 -1.52 38.16
CA MET A 1 0.60 -0.84 38.38
C MET A 1 0.50 0.50 37.69
N ALA A 2 0.38 1.59 38.46
CA ALA A 2 0.39 2.93 37.89
C ALA A 2 1.69 3.12 37.09
N ALA A 3 1.58 3.64 35.87
CA ALA A 3 2.75 3.97 35.08
C ALA A 3 3.53 5.05 35.84
N GLU A 4 4.62 4.64 36.49
CA GLU A 4 5.59 5.51 37.16
C GLU A 4 5.90 6.69 36.22
N ASN A 5 5.69 7.92 36.70
CA ASN A 5 5.76 9.08 35.83
C ASN A 5 7.21 9.25 35.37
N ALA A 6 7.43 9.51 34.07
CA ALA A 6 8.77 9.67 33.52
C ALA A 6 9.57 10.77 34.24
N LEU A 7 8.91 11.78 34.81
CA LEU A 7 9.55 12.82 35.63
C LEU A 7 9.97 12.33 37.02
N GLU A 8 9.28 11.36 37.62
CA GLU A 8 9.71 10.74 38.90
C GLU A 8 11.07 10.06 38.74
N ARG A 9 11.38 9.51 37.56
CA ARG A 9 12.69 8.92 37.26
C ARG A 9 13.82 9.95 37.16
N LEU A 10 13.48 11.21 36.86
CA LEU A 10 14.42 12.33 36.84
C LEU A 10 14.66 12.91 38.24
N LEU A 11 13.75 12.64 39.18
CA LEU A 11 13.85 13.15 40.54
C LEU A 11 15.09 12.62 41.25
N ARG A 12 15.83 13.54 41.85
CA ARG A 12 16.91 13.27 42.79
C ARG A 12 16.58 13.96 44.11
N PRO A 13 16.46 13.22 45.22
CA PRO A 13 16.25 13.82 46.52
C PRO A 13 17.52 14.60 46.90
N VAL A 14 17.35 15.90 47.16
CA VAL A 14 18.40 16.80 47.62
C VAL A 14 17.85 17.57 48.81
N ALA A 15 18.62 17.67 49.89
CA ALA A 15 18.21 18.40 51.07
C ALA A 15 17.98 19.88 50.73
N ALA A 16 16.85 20.41 51.17
CA ALA A 16 16.52 21.81 50.95
C ALA A 16 17.24 22.72 51.95
N LEU A 17 17.63 23.90 51.47
CA LEU A 17 18.31 24.91 52.27
C LEU A 17 17.29 25.91 52.83
N PRO A 18 17.40 26.32 54.11
CA PRO A 18 16.60 27.42 54.63
C PRO A 18 17.10 28.77 54.07
N PRO A 19 16.22 29.75 53.84
CA PRO A 19 16.60 31.05 53.26
C PRO A 19 17.56 31.86 54.13
N SER A 20 17.57 31.60 55.44
CA SER A 20 18.45 32.26 56.41
C SER A 20 19.86 31.65 56.48
N LEU A 21 20.13 30.55 55.78
CA LEU A 21 21.44 29.90 55.81
C LEU A 21 22.51 30.84 55.22
N SER A 22 23.70 30.86 55.81
CA SER A 22 24.75 31.77 55.35
C SER A 22 25.30 31.34 54.00
N ILE A 23 25.69 32.32 53.16
CA ILE A 23 26.30 32.07 51.84
C ILE A 23 27.55 31.15 51.97
N SER A 24 28.33 31.29 53.05
CA SER A 24 29.48 30.41 53.33
C SER A 24 29.06 28.96 53.59
N ASP A 25 28.06 28.73 54.43
CA ASP A 25 27.60 27.37 54.76
C ASP A 25 26.99 26.68 53.53
N VAL A 26 26.27 27.43 52.68
CA VAL A 26 25.75 26.94 51.41
C VAL A 26 26.87 26.52 50.48
N ALA A 27 27.95 27.30 50.39
CA ALA A 27 29.10 26.95 49.56
C ALA A 27 29.78 25.65 50.02
N ASP A 28 29.91 25.45 51.34
CA ASP A 28 30.44 24.21 51.91
C ASP A 28 29.54 23.01 51.58
N GLN A 29 28.21 23.18 51.65
CA GLN A 29 27.27 22.13 51.21
C GLN A 29 27.39 21.85 49.71
N LEU A 30 27.53 22.87 48.85
CA LEU A 30 27.68 22.69 47.41
C LEU A 30 28.99 21.98 47.01
N LEU A 31 30.02 22.07 47.85
CA LEU A 31 31.30 21.37 47.68
C LEU A 31 31.28 19.93 48.21
N ALA A 32 30.26 19.56 49.00
CA ALA A 32 30.11 18.20 49.53
C ALA A 32 30.04 17.16 48.38
N PRO A 33 30.63 15.96 48.55
CA PRO A 33 30.68 14.95 47.50
C PRO A 33 29.31 14.56 46.92
N GLU A 34 28.27 14.54 47.75
CA GLU A 34 26.88 14.24 47.38
C GLU A 34 26.25 15.27 46.41
N HIS A 35 26.70 16.53 46.48
CA HIS A 35 26.18 17.63 45.67
C HIS A 35 27.03 17.95 44.43
N ARG A 36 28.13 17.24 44.18
CA ARG A 36 29.02 17.49 43.03
C ARG A 36 28.30 17.47 41.68
N ARG A 37 27.30 16.61 41.53
CA ARG A 37 26.54 16.40 40.29
C ARG A 37 25.56 17.54 39.96
N PHE A 38 25.23 18.37 40.94
CA PHE A 38 24.27 19.45 40.79
C PHE A 38 24.99 20.77 40.52
N LEU A 39 24.35 21.60 39.72
CA LEU A 39 24.78 22.96 39.40
C LEU A 39 24.27 23.95 40.45
N SER A 40 23.16 23.63 41.13
CA SER A 40 22.50 24.48 42.12
C SER A 40 21.90 23.67 43.27
N LEU A 41 21.66 24.33 44.41
CA LEU A 41 20.88 23.77 45.52
C LEU A 41 19.54 24.52 45.69
N PRO A 42 18.49 23.85 46.20
CA PRO A 42 17.17 24.45 46.37
C PRO A 42 17.04 25.18 47.70
N VAL A 43 16.49 26.38 47.65
CA VAL A 43 16.07 27.13 48.82
C VAL A 43 14.56 26.97 48.99
N VAL A 44 14.13 26.47 50.15
CA VAL A 44 12.74 26.09 50.42
C VAL A 44 12.32 26.69 51.76
N GLU A 45 11.14 27.28 51.79
CA GLU A 45 10.52 27.81 53.01
C GLU A 45 9.09 27.25 53.13
N GLY A 46 8.73 26.73 54.31
CA GLY A 46 7.40 26.13 54.52
C GLY A 46 7.09 24.96 53.58
N GLY A 47 8.10 24.24 53.10
CA GLY A 47 7.95 23.13 52.15
C GLY A 47 7.78 23.55 50.68
N ARG A 48 7.76 24.84 50.38
CA ARG A 48 7.64 25.37 49.01
C ARG A 48 8.97 25.94 48.52
N PRO A 49 9.37 25.66 47.27
CA PRO A 49 10.58 26.23 46.71
C PRO A 49 10.42 27.73 46.51
N ILE A 50 11.37 28.50 47.02
CA ILE A 50 11.41 29.96 46.89
C ILE A 50 12.63 30.44 46.08
N GLY A 51 13.58 29.55 45.78
CA GLY A 51 14.69 29.88 44.91
C GLY A 51 15.68 28.73 44.67
N LEU A 52 16.65 29.00 43.80
CA LEU A 52 17.84 28.18 43.57
C LEU A 52 19.10 29.01 43.84
N VAL A 53 20.12 28.40 44.42
CA VAL A 53 21.44 29.01 44.53
C VAL A 53 22.43 28.20 43.69
N SER A 54 22.94 28.83 42.64
CA SER A 54 23.88 28.18 41.72
C SER A 54 25.31 28.23 42.24
N ARG A 55 26.09 27.19 41.90
CA ARG A 55 27.54 27.15 42.13
C ARG A 55 28.22 28.32 41.42
N TYR A 56 27.72 28.71 40.26
CA TYR A 56 28.22 29.84 39.48
C TYR A 56 28.07 31.16 40.26
N THR A 57 26.90 31.44 40.82
CA THR A 57 26.64 32.64 41.63
C THR A 57 27.57 32.73 42.84
N LEU A 58 27.76 31.62 43.56
CA LEU A 58 28.66 31.59 44.72
C LEU A 58 30.12 31.79 44.34
N GLN A 59 30.55 31.17 43.22
CA GLN A 59 31.90 31.35 42.70
C GLN A 59 32.15 32.80 42.30
N ASP A 60 31.20 33.43 41.61
CA ASP A 60 31.30 34.84 41.22
C ASP A 60 31.44 35.76 42.44
N ILE A 61 30.58 35.58 43.46
CA ILE A 61 30.64 36.35 44.71
C ILE A 61 32.00 36.19 45.40
N PHE A 62 32.50 34.95 45.53
CA PHE A 62 33.74 34.69 46.27
C PHE A 62 35.02 35.02 45.50
N MET A 63 34.95 35.12 44.17
CA MET A 63 36.05 35.58 43.35
C MET A 63 36.23 37.10 43.39
N GLN A 64 35.19 37.86 43.77
CA GLN A 64 35.29 39.29 43.97
C GLN A 64 36.22 39.64 45.14
N ARG A 65 36.89 40.79 45.05
CA ARG A 65 37.79 41.30 46.10
C ARG A 65 37.00 41.49 47.41
N PHE A 66 37.45 40.82 48.49
CA PHE A 66 36.77 40.76 49.80
C PHE A 66 35.36 40.13 49.77
N GLY A 67 35.00 39.40 48.71
CA GLY A 67 33.66 38.84 48.54
C GLY A 67 33.24 37.91 49.68
N ARG A 68 34.14 37.02 50.12
CA ARG A 68 33.89 36.13 51.26
C ARG A 68 33.62 36.87 52.57
N ASP A 69 34.39 37.91 52.88
CA ASP A 69 34.25 38.66 54.13
C ASP A 69 32.98 39.53 54.13
N LEU A 70 32.59 40.05 52.96
CA LEU A 70 31.44 40.95 52.80
C LEU A 70 30.10 40.20 52.70
N TRP A 71 30.09 39.06 52.01
CA TRP A 71 28.87 38.33 51.69
C TRP A 71 28.72 37.02 52.46
N GLY A 72 29.81 36.41 52.94
CA GLY A 72 29.77 35.05 53.50
C GLY A 72 28.79 34.87 54.67
N ARG A 73 28.60 35.91 55.50
CA ARG A 73 27.66 35.90 56.63
C ARG A 73 26.22 36.28 56.27
N ARG A 74 25.96 36.74 55.04
CA ARG A 74 24.62 37.13 54.61
C ARG A 74 23.75 35.89 54.35
N PRO A 75 22.42 36.01 54.48
CA PRO A 75 21.49 34.96 54.09
C PRO A 75 21.60 34.60 52.60
N VAL A 76 21.42 33.32 52.26
CA VAL A 76 21.39 32.87 50.86
C VAL A 76 20.22 33.47 50.07
N ALA A 77 19.13 33.84 50.75
CA ALA A 77 18.00 34.54 50.15
C ALA A 77 18.38 35.85 49.45
N ASP A 78 19.49 36.50 49.85
CA ASP A 78 19.95 37.76 49.25
C ASP A 78 20.54 37.57 47.84
N VAL A 79 20.91 36.33 47.46
CA VAL A 79 21.67 36.03 46.23
C VAL A 79 21.10 34.89 45.39
N MET A 80 20.07 34.21 45.88
CA MET A 80 19.41 33.12 45.14
C MET A 80 18.65 33.65 43.91
N ASN A 81 18.52 32.82 42.88
CA ASN A 81 17.52 33.04 41.83
C ASN A 81 16.13 32.81 42.42
N ALA A 82 15.34 33.88 42.54
CA ALA A 82 13.99 33.87 43.09
C ALA A 82 12.92 33.38 42.08
N GLU A 83 13.27 33.23 40.81
CA GLU A 83 12.42 32.68 39.75
C GLU A 83 13.04 31.41 39.17
N PRO A 84 13.23 30.35 39.99
CA PRO A 84 13.82 29.11 39.51
C PRO A 84 12.87 28.40 38.55
N LEU A 85 13.42 27.57 37.67
CA LEU A 85 12.59 26.70 36.85
C LEU A 85 11.99 25.59 37.72
N VAL A 86 10.66 25.60 37.86
CA VAL A 86 9.91 24.61 38.65
C VAL A 86 9.05 23.76 37.72
N LEU A 87 9.18 22.44 37.82
CA LEU A 87 8.40 21.46 37.08
C LEU A 87 7.52 20.64 38.04
N SER A 88 6.24 20.50 37.70
CA SER A 88 5.34 19.62 38.44
C SER A 88 5.55 18.16 38.03
N LEU A 89 5.60 17.27 39.02
CA LEU A 89 5.62 15.82 38.83
C LEU A 89 4.35 15.28 38.19
N ASP A 90 3.26 16.04 38.11
CA ASP A 90 2.04 15.64 37.40
C ASP A 90 2.10 15.95 35.90
N SER A 91 3.08 16.75 35.47
CA SER A 91 3.26 17.08 34.06
C SER A 91 3.86 15.91 33.28
N ASN A 92 3.72 15.93 31.94
CA ASN A 92 4.37 14.94 31.09
C ASN A 92 5.78 15.39 30.68
N LEU A 93 6.63 14.41 30.31
CA LEU A 93 8.03 14.64 29.95
C LEU A 93 8.22 15.66 28.81
N GLU A 94 7.31 15.71 27.84
CA GLU A 94 7.41 16.64 26.71
C GLU A 94 7.12 18.09 27.11
N GLN A 95 6.13 18.29 27.97
CA GLN A 95 5.81 19.61 28.53
C GLN A 95 6.96 20.11 29.39
N ALA A 96 7.51 19.24 30.24
CA ALA A 96 8.70 19.54 31.03
C ALA A 96 9.91 19.90 30.14
N ALA A 97 10.19 19.12 29.09
CA ALA A 97 11.25 19.41 28.13
C ALA A 97 11.06 20.76 27.43
N LYS A 98 9.83 21.11 27.03
CA LYS A 98 9.52 22.42 26.44
C LYS A 98 9.75 23.57 27.41
N GLN A 99 9.30 23.44 28.65
CA GLN A 99 9.50 24.47 29.68
C GLN A 99 10.99 24.67 29.98
N VAL A 100 11.75 23.59 30.13
CA VAL A 100 13.20 23.65 30.34
C VAL A 100 13.90 24.28 29.15
N THR A 101 13.56 23.90 27.92
CA THR A 101 14.19 24.46 26.71
C THR A 101 13.84 25.94 26.50
N ALA A 102 12.66 26.38 26.90
CA ALA A 102 12.25 27.78 26.81
C ALA A 102 12.99 28.69 27.81
N GLY A 103 13.33 28.17 29.00
CA GLY A 103 14.05 28.91 30.04
C GLY A 103 15.58 28.74 30.01
N LEU A 104 16.10 27.85 29.16
CA LEU A 104 17.52 27.52 29.09
C LEU A 104 18.34 28.68 28.51
N GLN A 105 19.22 29.27 29.32
CA GLN A 105 20.23 30.23 28.89
C GLN A 105 21.61 29.57 28.92
N TYR A 106 22.49 29.96 27.99
CA TYR A 106 23.87 29.50 27.96
C TYR A 106 24.79 30.52 28.66
N PRO A 107 25.70 30.09 29.57
CA PRO A 107 25.89 28.70 30.03
C PRO A 107 24.76 28.23 30.95
N ILE A 108 24.51 26.91 30.97
CA ILE A 108 23.55 26.31 31.91
C ILE A 108 24.18 26.36 33.29
N THR A 109 23.61 27.19 34.17
CA THR A 109 24.13 27.40 35.53
C THR A 109 23.26 26.77 36.61
N GLU A 110 22.04 26.33 36.28
CA GLU A 110 21.06 25.88 37.26
C GLU A 110 20.39 24.57 36.83
N ASP A 111 20.04 23.76 37.82
CA ASP A 111 19.14 22.63 37.70
C ASP A 111 17.67 23.09 37.81
N PHE A 112 16.71 22.19 37.66
CA PHE A 112 15.29 22.52 37.87
C PHE A 112 14.74 21.83 39.12
N ILE A 113 13.76 22.48 39.73
CA ILE A 113 13.07 21.96 40.91
C ILE A 113 11.89 21.09 40.48
N LEU A 114 11.70 19.96 41.15
CA LEU A 114 10.53 19.11 41.01
C LEU A 114 9.61 19.25 42.23
N VAL A 115 8.34 19.55 41.97
CA VAL A 115 7.27 19.67 42.97
C VAL A 115 6.16 18.65 42.74
N ASP A 116 5.42 18.30 43.79
CA ASP A 116 4.17 17.55 43.65
C ASP A 116 3.00 18.46 43.22
N GLY A 117 1.80 17.88 43.12
CA GLY A 117 0.57 18.60 42.74
C GLY A 117 0.16 19.72 43.70
N ASP A 118 0.63 19.67 44.96
CA ASP A 118 0.38 20.71 45.97
C ASP A 118 1.45 21.82 45.96
N GLY A 119 2.44 21.72 45.05
CA GLY A 119 3.55 22.65 44.94
C GLY A 119 4.63 22.47 46.01
N LEU A 120 4.64 21.33 46.71
CA LEU A 120 5.65 21.02 47.71
C LEU A 120 6.91 20.49 47.04
N TYR A 121 8.06 20.90 47.54
CA TYR A 121 9.36 20.47 47.05
C TYR A 121 9.56 18.96 47.22
N ARG A 122 9.97 18.27 46.14
CA ARG A 122 10.25 16.82 46.16
C ARG A 122 11.69 16.47 45.80
N GLY A 123 12.37 17.32 45.03
CA GLY A 123 13.76 17.10 44.64
C GLY A 123 14.23 18.02 43.53
N LEU A 124 15.43 17.74 43.04
CA LEU A 124 15.99 18.37 41.84
C LEU A 124 15.97 17.40 40.66
N GLY A 125 15.91 17.95 39.46
CA GLY A 125 16.23 17.24 38.23
C GLY A 125 17.27 18.01 37.42
N THR A 126 18.09 17.29 36.68
CA THR A 126 19.15 17.89 35.85
C THR A 126 18.71 17.97 34.39
N VAL A 127 19.15 19.01 33.69
CA VAL A 127 18.90 19.15 32.24
C VAL A 127 19.49 17.97 31.48
N LEU A 128 20.64 17.44 31.91
CA LEU A 128 21.30 16.29 31.27
C LEU A 128 20.44 15.01 31.38
N ASP A 129 19.88 14.72 32.56
CA ASP A 129 19.01 13.55 32.76
C ASP A 129 17.73 13.68 31.91
N LEU A 130 17.18 14.90 31.80
CA LEU A 130 16.01 15.18 30.95
C LEU A 130 16.31 14.95 29.46
N LEU A 131 17.44 15.47 28.96
CA LEU A 131 17.86 15.27 27.57
C LEU A 131 18.05 13.78 27.25
N LYS A 132 18.68 13.03 28.15
CA LYS A 132 18.86 11.58 28.00
C LYS A 132 17.53 10.83 27.99
N ALA A 133 16.58 11.22 28.85
CA ALA A 133 15.23 10.64 28.85
C ALA A 133 14.46 10.93 27.55
N MET A 134 14.58 12.16 27.03
CA MET A 134 13.99 12.55 25.75
C MET A 134 14.59 11.79 24.56
N GLU A 135 15.91 11.62 24.53
CA GLU A 135 16.60 10.85 23.48
C GLU A 135 16.09 9.40 23.43
N LEU A 136 16.03 8.73 24.60
CA LEU A 136 15.49 7.37 24.71
C LEU A 136 14.03 7.30 24.25
N ARG A 137 13.21 8.30 24.60
CA ARG A 137 11.80 8.37 24.21
C ARG A 137 11.63 8.52 22.71
N ILE A 138 12.44 9.38 22.07
CA ILE A 138 12.45 9.59 20.62
C ILE A 138 12.90 8.32 19.90
N ALA A 139 13.97 7.67 20.36
CA ALA A 139 14.47 6.43 19.78
C ALA A 139 13.41 5.31 19.84
N GLN A 140 12.73 5.18 20.98
CA GLN A 140 11.64 4.20 21.14
C GLN A 140 10.48 4.49 20.17
N ARG A 141 10.03 5.74 20.08
CA ARG A 141 8.95 6.13 19.16
C ARG A 141 9.31 5.89 17.70
N ASN A 142 10.53 6.24 17.30
CA ASN A 142 11.00 5.99 15.93
C ASN A 142 11.02 4.50 15.60
N ARG A 143 11.36 3.63 16.56
CA ARG A 143 11.31 2.18 16.36
C ARG A 143 9.88 1.68 16.14
N VAL A 144 8.94 2.12 16.98
CA VAL A 144 7.52 1.75 16.85
C VAL A 144 6.95 2.26 15.53
N LEU A 145 7.24 3.51 15.16
CA LEU A 145 6.77 4.10 13.91
C LEU A 145 7.30 3.36 12.69
N ARG A 146 8.59 2.99 12.68
CA ARG A 146 9.18 2.20 11.59
C ARG A 146 8.51 0.84 11.44
N GLN A 147 8.21 0.16 12.54
CA GLN A 147 7.51 -1.12 12.49
C GLN A 147 6.11 -0.96 11.91
N ALA A 148 5.33 0.01 12.42
CA ALA A 148 3.99 0.28 11.91
C ALA A 148 3.97 0.63 10.42
N LEU A 149 4.99 1.33 9.91
CA LEU A 149 5.13 1.62 8.48
C LEU A 149 5.42 0.37 7.64
N VAL A 150 6.21 -0.57 8.15
CA VAL A 150 6.46 -1.85 7.46
C VAL A 150 5.17 -2.67 7.40
N ASP A 151 4.49 -2.82 8.54
CA ASP A 151 3.24 -3.58 8.63
C ASP A 151 2.16 -2.99 7.72
N LEU A 152 2.07 -1.65 7.66
CA LEU A 152 1.14 -0.95 6.78
C LEU A 152 1.42 -1.22 5.30
N LYS A 153 2.70 -1.18 4.88
CA LYS A 153 3.08 -1.45 3.49
C LYS A 153 2.75 -2.90 3.08
N GLU A 154 3.00 -3.85 3.97
CA GLU A 154 2.69 -5.26 3.72
C GLU A 154 1.19 -5.49 3.59
N SER A 155 0.39 -4.90 4.50
CA SER A 155 -1.07 -4.96 4.42
C SER A 155 -1.62 -4.32 3.14
N GLN A 156 -1.07 -3.17 2.72
CA GLN A 156 -1.47 -2.52 1.48
C GLN A 156 -1.16 -3.39 0.25
N ALA A 157 0.01 -4.03 0.21
CA ALA A 157 0.37 -4.94 -0.87
C ALA A 157 -0.60 -6.14 -0.96
N GLN A 158 -0.97 -6.72 0.19
CA GLN A 158 -1.95 -7.80 0.25
C GLN A 158 -3.35 -7.36 -0.22
N LEU A 159 -3.79 -6.16 0.15
CA LEU A 159 -5.07 -5.61 -0.29
C LEU A 159 -5.11 -5.42 -1.81
N VAL A 160 -4.06 -4.83 -2.39
CA VAL A 160 -3.94 -4.67 -3.84
C VAL A 160 -3.97 -6.02 -4.55
N GLN A 161 -3.26 -7.02 -4.02
CA GLN A 161 -3.28 -8.37 -4.59
C GLN A 161 -4.67 -9.02 -4.49
N SER A 162 -5.37 -8.86 -3.37
CA SER A 162 -6.74 -9.37 -3.17
C SER A 162 -7.73 -8.74 -4.14
N GLU A 163 -7.66 -7.41 -4.32
CA GLU A 163 -8.50 -6.68 -5.27
C GLU A 163 -8.23 -7.11 -6.71
N LYS A 164 -6.96 -7.30 -7.09
CA LYS A 164 -6.58 -7.88 -8.39
C LYS A 164 -7.18 -9.27 -8.59
N MET A 165 -7.12 -10.15 -7.59
CA MET A 165 -7.67 -11.50 -7.68
C MET A 165 -9.20 -11.49 -7.79
N ALA A 166 -9.87 -10.57 -7.09
CA ALA A 166 -11.31 -10.38 -7.20
C ALA A 166 -11.71 -9.88 -8.60
N SER A 167 -11.00 -8.89 -9.14
CA SER A 167 -11.18 -8.38 -10.50
C SER A 167 -10.95 -9.47 -11.54
N LEU A 168 -9.88 -10.25 -11.41
CA LEU A 168 -9.59 -11.40 -12.27
C LEU A 168 -10.72 -12.43 -12.21
N GLY A 169 -11.25 -12.74 -11.02
CA GLY A 169 -12.36 -13.67 -10.85
C GLY A 169 -13.63 -13.22 -11.57
N GLN A 170 -13.99 -11.94 -11.45
CA GLN A 170 -15.16 -11.38 -12.12
C GLN A 170 -14.98 -11.38 -13.65
N MET A 171 -13.77 -11.05 -14.14
CA MET A 171 -13.47 -11.09 -15.56
C MET A 171 -13.49 -12.50 -16.13
N VAL A 172 -12.90 -13.48 -15.43
CA VAL A 172 -12.94 -14.90 -15.82
C VAL A 172 -14.37 -15.39 -15.93
N ALA A 173 -15.26 -15.01 -15.00
CA ALA A 173 -16.67 -15.34 -15.07
C ALA A 173 -17.37 -14.71 -16.29
N GLY A 174 -17.05 -13.45 -16.61
CA GLY A 174 -17.54 -12.76 -17.81
C GLY A 174 -17.06 -13.42 -19.11
N VAL A 175 -15.76 -13.67 -19.23
CA VAL A 175 -15.16 -14.35 -20.39
C VAL A 175 -15.71 -15.77 -20.55
N ALA A 176 -15.91 -16.51 -19.46
CA ALA A 176 -16.54 -17.84 -19.52
C ALA A 176 -17.96 -17.76 -20.10
N HIS A 177 -18.74 -16.75 -19.71
CA HIS A 177 -20.07 -16.53 -20.29
C HIS A 177 -19.98 -16.16 -21.79
N GLU A 178 -19.07 -15.25 -22.14
CA GLU A 178 -18.86 -14.82 -23.52
C GLU A 178 -18.29 -15.92 -24.43
N LEU A 179 -17.54 -16.90 -23.89
CA LEU A 179 -17.08 -18.08 -24.62
C LEU A 179 -18.19 -19.11 -24.83
N ASN A 180 -19.09 -19.25 -23.86
CA ASN A 180 -20.18 -20.22 -23.95
C ASN A 180 -21.16 -19.88 -25.07
N THR A 181 -21.38 -18.61 -25.37
CA THR A 181 -22.24 -18.16 -26.46
C THR A 181 -21.79 -18.69 -27.84
N PRO A 182 -20.56 -18.41 -28.31
CA PRO A 182 -20.04 -18.93 -29.56
C PRO A 182 -19.88 -20.43 -29.59
N LEU A 183 -19.49 -21.02 -28.46
CA LEU A 183 -19.44 -22.48 -28.37
C LEU A 183 -20.82 -23.12 -28.57
N GLY A 184 -21.88 -22.47 -28.05
CA GLY A 184 -23.26 -22.92 -28.18
C GLY A 184 -23.72 -22.99 -29.63
N TYR A 185 -23.55 -21.90 -30.39
CA TYR A 185 -23.97 -21.91 -31.80
C TYR A 185 -23.04 -22.73 -32.70
N VAL A 186 -21.72 -22.78 -32.42
CA VAL A 186 -20.79 -23.70 -33.11
C VAL A 186 -21.26 -25.15 -32.95
N ARG A 187 -21.62 -25.56 -31.74
CA ARG A 187 -22.12 -26.91 -31.47
C ARG A 187 -23.42 -27.19 -32.22
N ASN A 188 -24.36 -26.25 -32.21
CA ASN A 188 -25.63 -26.40 -32.91
C ASN A 188 -25.42 -26.48 -34.43
N ASN A 189 -24.55 -25.65 -34.99
CA ASN A 189 -24.25 -25.65 -36.42
C ASN A 189 -23.60 -26.97 -36.84
N VAL A 190 -22.64 -27.49 -36.08
CA VAL A 190 -22.04 -28.81 -36.34
C VAL A 190 -23.08 -29.93 -36.30
N GLN A 191 -24.04 -29.88 -35.38
CA GLN A 191 -25.15 -30.84 -35.34
C GLN A 191 -26.08 -30.74 -36.56
N LEU A 192 -26.36 -29.52 -37.03
CA LEU A 192 -27.15 -29.30 -38.25
C LEU A 192 -26.40 -29.75 -39.50
N LEU A 193 -25.09 -29.49 -39.59
CA LEU A 193 -24.23 -29.95 -40.67
C LEU A 193 -24.26 -31.48 -40.78
N ASP A 194 -24.19 -32.20 -39.66
CA ASP A 194 -24.28 -33.66 -39.64
C ASP A 194 -25.62 -34.15 -40.22
N GLN A 195 -26.74 -33.55 -39.78
CA GLN A 195 -28.09 -33.89 -40.26
C GLN A 195 -28.30 -33.57 -41.74
N LEU A 196 -27.86 -32.39 -42.19
CA LEU A 196 -28.04 -31.92 -43.57
C LEU A 196 -27.07 -32.56 -44.56
N SER A 197 -26.00 -33.20 -44.09
CA SER A 197 -25.06 -33.93 -44.95
C SER A 197 -25.61 -35.27 -45.46
N ALA A 198 -26.51 -35.90 -44.69
CA ALA A 198 -27.01 -37.24 -45.02
C ALA A 198 -27.73 -37.33 -46.38
N PRO A 199 -28.62 -36.40 -46.76
CA PRO A 199 -29.25 -36.41 -48.09
C PRO A 199 -28.25 -36.26 -49.24
N LEU A 200 -27.17 -35.47 -49.06
CA LEU A 200 -26.13 -35.32 -50.08
C LEU A 200 -25.31 -36.61 -50.25
N VAL A 201 -25.05 -37.34 -49.16
CA VAL A 201 -24.37 -38.64 -49.22
C VAL A 201 -25.24 -39.66 -49.96
N GLU A 202 -26.55 -39.72 -49.68
CA GLU A 202 -27.47 -40.62 -50.39
C GLU A 202 -27.64 -40.23 -51.86
N LEU A 203 -27.70 -38.92 -52.17
CA LEU A 203 -27.66 -38.45 -53.55
C LEU A 203 -26.37 -38.89 -54.25
N ALA A 204 -25.19 -38.70 -53.63
CA ALA A 204 -23.92 -39.14 -54.20
C ALA A 204 -23.88 -40.65 -54.46
N ARG A 205 -24.44 -41.46 -53.54
CA ARG A 205 -24.56 -42.92 -53.71
C ARG A 205 -25.47 -43.29 -54.88
N SER A 206 -26.64 -42.66 -55.00
CA SER A 206 -27.58 -42.94 -56.11
C SER A 206 -27.00 -42.53 -57.47
N GLN A 207 -26.29 -41.40 -57.54
CA GLN A 207 -25.59 -40.96 -58.74
C GLN A 207 -24.44 -41.89 -59.12
N ALA A 208 -23.67 -42.38 -58.13
CA ALA A 208 -22.63 -43.37 -58.36
C ALA A 208 -23.21 -44.69 -58.92
N ALA A 209 -24.32 -45.18 -58.35
CA ALA A 209 -24.99 -46.39 -58.84
C ALA A 209 -25.50 -46.25 -60.29
N LEU A 210 -25.99 -45.06 -60.68
CA LEU A 210 -26.37 -44.76 -62.06
C LEU A 210 -25.15 -44.76 -62.98
N ALA A 211 -24.05 -44.12 -62.56
CA ALA A 211 -22.81 -44.11 -63.32
C ALA A 211 -22.23 -45.52 -63.52
N ASP A 212 -22.29 -46.36 -62.47
CA ASP A 212 -21.86 -47.76 -62.53
C ASP A 212 -22.71 -48.57 -63.52
N CYS A 213 -24.03 -48.37 -63.56
CA CYS A 213 -24.88 -49.06 -64.55
C CYS A 213 -24.60 -48.57 -65.98
N LEU A 214 -24.35 -47.28 -66.19
CA LEU A 214 -23.96 -46.74 -67.49
C LEU A 214 -22.61 -47.30 -67.99
N ALA A 215 -21.72 -47.64 -67.06
CA ALA A 215 -20.41 -48.21 -67.36
C ALA A 215 -20.42 -49.75 -67.47
N ASP A 216 -21.44 -50.43 -66.96
CA ASP A 216 -21.60 -51.89 -67.00
C ASP A 216 -22.16 -52.36 -68.37
N PRO A 217 -21.37 -53.06 -69.21
CA PRO A 217 -21.85 -53.56 -70.50
C PRO A 217 -22.98 -54.59 -70.39
N ALA A 218 -23.22 -55.14 -69.19
CA ALA A 218 -24.30 -56.06 -68.88
C ALA A 218 -25.50 -55.38 -68.17
N CYS A 219 -25.50 -54.06 -68.01
CA CYS A 219 -26.68 -53.31 -67.53
C CYS A 219 -27.76 -53.36 -68.61
N ASP A 220 -28.94 -53.90 -68.25
CA ASP A 220 -30.10 -53.93 -69.14
C ASP A 220 -30.90 -52.63 -69.03
N GLU A 221 -31.81 -52.41 -69.98
CA GLU A 221 -32.63 -51.20 -70.07
C GLU A 221 -33.50 -51.00 -68.81
N ALA A 222 -33.94 -52.10 -68.18
CA ALA A 222 -34.74 -52.07 -66.96
C ALA A 222 -33.94 -51.59 -65.74
N ARG A 223 -32.72 -52.11 -65.54
CA ARG A 223 -31.82 -51.66 -64.45
C ARG A 223 -31.39 -50.22 -64.64
N LEU A 224 -31.14 -49.79 -65.88
CA LEU A 224 -30.79 -48.41 -66.19
C LEU A 224 -31.95 -47.45 -65.87
N ALA A 225 -33.17 -47.80 -66.28
CA ALA A 225 -34.37 -47.02 -65.97
C ALA A 225 -34.60 -46.90 -64.45
N GLN A 226 -34.43 -48.00 -63.71
CA GLN A 226 -34.57 -48.02 -62.25
C GLN A 226 -33.51 -47.15 -61.55
N ALA A 227 -32.25 -47.22 -61.99
CA ALA A 227 -31.18 -46.39 -61.44
C ALA A 227 -31.40 -44.89 -61.74
N PHE A 228 -31.91 -44.57 -62.93
CA PHE A 228 -32.24 -43.20 -63.33
C PHE A 228 -33.40 -42.63 -62.51
N GLU A 229 -34.49 -43.38 -62.33
CA GLU A 229 -35.62 -42.98 -61.48
C GLU A 229 -35.20 -42.79 -60.02
N ALA A 230 -34.39 -43.71 -59.46
CA ALA A 230 -33.87 -43.58 -58.11
C ALA A 230 -32.98 -42.33 -57.95
N ALA A 231 -32.09 -42.06 -58.90
CA ALA A 231 -31.22 -40.88 -58.88
C ALA A 231 -32.02 -39.57 -59.05
N ALA A 232 -33.06 -39.56 -59.89
CA ALA A 232 -33.95 -38.42 -60.06
C ALA A 232 -34.78 -38.13 -58.80
N ALA A 233 -35.36 -39.17 -58.19
CA ALA A 233 -36.11 -39.05 -56.94
C ALA A 233 -35.23 -38.57 -55.78
N MET A 234 -34.01 -39.10 -55.66
CA MET A 234 -33.05 -38.64 -54.65
C MET A 234 -32.61 -37.19 -54.90
N ARG A 235 -32.44 -36.77 -56.15
CA ARG A 235 -32.10 -35.37 -56.47
C ARG A 235 -33.22 -34.41 -56.07
N GLU A 236 -34.47 -34.76 -56.35
CA GLU A 236 -35.63 -33.95 -55.97
C GLU A 236 -35.77 -33.84 -54.45
N GLN A 237 -35.61 -34.96 -53.73
CA GLN A 237 -35.68 -34.98 -52.26
C GLN A 237 -34.53 -34.21 -51.59
N ALA A 238 -33.32 -34.32 -52.15
CA ALA A 238 -32.15 -33.64 -51.59
C ALA A 238 -32.14 -32.14 -51.90
N ALA A 239 -32.74 -31.66 -52.99
CA ALA A 239 -32.65 -30.25 -53.42
C ALA A 239 -31.20 -29.70 -53.29
N PRO A 240 -30.23 -30.34 -53.96
CA PRO A 240 -28.80 -30.20 -53.64
C PRO A 240 -28.27 -28.78 -53.77
N GLU A 241 -28.85 -27.96 -54.63
CA GLU A 241 -28.49 -26.56 -54.77
C GLU A 241 -28.78 -25.76 -53.50
N GLN A 242 -29.93 -25.98 -52.85
CA GLN A 242 -30.31 -25.32 -51.60
C GLN A 242 -29.49 -25.86 -50.42
N LEU A 243 -29.34 -27.19 -50.31
CA LEU A 243 -28.52 -27.81 -49.28
C LEU A 243 -27.06 -27.37 -49.34
N ALA A 244 -26.49 -27.21 -50.53
CA ALA A 244 -25.11 -26.76 -50.69
C ALA A 244 -24.91 -25.34 -50.16
N ASP A 245 -25.88 -24.43 -50.40
CA ASP A 245 -25.85 -23.07 -49.89
C ASP A 245 -26.02 -23.04 -48.35
N ASP A 246 -26.97 -23.82 -47.82
CA ASP A 246 -27.21 -23.93 -46.36
C ASP A 246 -25.98 -24.49 -45.62
N LEU A 247 -25.36 -25.55 -46.15
CA LEU A 247 -24.15 -26.13 -45.56
C LEU A 247 -22.97 -25.15 -45.60
N ARG A 248 -22.83 -24.39 -46.69
CA ARG A 248 -21.77 -23.37 -46.79
C ARG A 248 -21.99 -22.27 -45.76
N GLN A 249 -23.22 -21.79 -45.60
CA GLN A 249 -23.56 -20.79 -44.60
C GLN A 249 -23.30 -21.30 -43.17
N LEU A 250 -23.71 -22.53 -42.84
CA LEU A 250 -23.46 -23.13 -41.53
C LEU A 250 -21.96 -23.30 -41.23
N LEU A 251 -21.16 -23.65 -42.24
CA LEU A 251 -19.69 -23.73 -42.11
C LEU A 251 -19.08 -22.35 -41.86
N ASP A 252 -19.51 -21.32 -42.61
CA ASP A 252 -19.03 -19.94 -42.43
C ASP A 252 -19.36 -19.41 -41.03
N ASP A 253 -20.59 -19.62 -40.53
CA ASP A 253 -21.00 -19.23 -39.18
C ASP A 253 -20.21 -19.99 -38.09
N THR A 254 -19.90 -21.26 -38.35
CA THR A 254 -19.08 -22.09 -37.45
C THR A 254 -17.65 -21.56 -37.37
N LEU A 255 -17.04 -21.27 -38.52
CA LEU A 255 -15.69 -20.70 -38.59
C LEU A 255 -15.62 -19.33 -37.93
N TYR A 256 -16.65 -18.50 -38.12
CA TYR A 256 -16.76 -17.21 -37.44
C TYR A 256 -16.79 -17.37 -35.91
N GLY A 257 -17.57 -18.32 -35.38
CA GLY A 257 -17.60 -18.60 -33.94
C GLY A 257 -16.30 -19.12 -33.36
N LEU A 258 -15.59 -19.99 -34.10
CA LEU A 258 -14.25 -20.43 -33.70
C LEU A 258 -13.26 -19.26 -33.69
N GLY A 259 -13.37 -18.33 -34.64
CA GLY A 259 -12.60 -17.09 -34.65
C GLY A 259 -12.84 -16.22 -33.42
N GLN A 260 -14.12 -16.01 -33.05
CA GLN A 260 -14.49 -15.27 -31.85
C GLN A 260 -13.94 -15.92 -30.57
N ILE A 261 -14.03 -17.25 -30.45
CA ILE A 261 -13.45 -17.99 -29.33
C ILE A 261 -11.93 -17.75 -29.25
N GLY A 262 -11.24 -17.77 -30.40
CA GLY A 262 -9.81 -17.48 -30.49
C GLY A 262 -9.45 -16.08 -29.98
N GLU A 263 -10.17 -15.05 -30.42
CA GLU A 263 -9.96 -13.67 -29.97
C GLU A 263 -10.18 -13.51 -28.45
N LEU A 264 -11.24 -14.13 -27.91
CA LEU A 264 -11.55 -14.10 -26.47
C LEU A 264 -10.44 -14.78 -25.63
N VAL A 265 -9.90 -15.90 -26.09
CA VAL A 265 -8.82 -16.63 -25.39
C VAL A 265 -7.51 -15.85 -25.43
N VAL A 266 -7.18 -15.20 -26.55
CA VAL A 266 -5.99 -14.32 -26.64
C VAL A 266 -6.11 -13.14 -25.68
N GLY A 267 -7.26 -12.44 -25.67
CA GLY A 267 -7.52 -11.34 -24.73
C GLY A 267 -7.40 -11.75 -23.26
N LEU A 268 -7.93 -12.93 -22.90
CA LEU A 268 -7.80 -13.48 -21.54
C LEU A 268 -6.34 -13.78 -21.17
N LYS A 269 -5.55 -14.32 -22.10
CA LYS A 269 -4.14 -14.67 -21.88
C LYS A 269 -3.28 -13.44 -21.69
N ASP A 270 -3.49 -12.38 -22.46
CA ASP A 270 -2.71 -11.14 -22.36
C ASP A 270 -3.00 -10.42 -21.03
N PHE A 271 -4.24 -10.48 -20.55
CA PHE A 271 -4.60 -9.98 -19.23
C PHE A 271 -4.00 -10.86 -18.11
N ALA A 272 -4.09 -12.19 -18.20
CA ALA A 272 -3.52 -13.10 -17.19
C ALA A 272 -1.99 -13.01 -17.05
N ARG A 273 -1.28 -12.45 -18.05
CA ARG A 273 0.17 -12.19 -18.00
C ARG A 273 0.55 -10.88 -17.28
N LEU A 274 -0.41 -10.23 -16.61
CA LEU A 274 -0.30 -8.98 -15.86
C LEU A 274 0.94 -8.83 -14.95
N ASP A 275 1.54 -9.92 -14.47
CA ASP A 275 2.56 -9.90 -13.41
C ASP A 275 4.01 -10.20 -13.84
N ARG A 276 4.33 -10.45 -15.13
CA ARG A 276 5.67 -10.98 -15.48
C ARG A 276 6.70 -10.04 -16.10
N ALA A 277 6.37 -8.81 -16.47
CA ALA A 277 7.39 -7.89 -16.96
C ALA A 277 7.13 -6.47 -16.48
N MET A 278 7.84 -6.07 -15.42
CA MET A 278 7.92 -4.67 -15.02
C MET A 278 8.94 -3.88 -15.86
N ASP A 279 9.67 -4.54 -16.78
CA ASP A 279 10.68 -3.94 -17.65
C ASP A 279 10.71 -4.65 -19.02
N GLU A 280 9.60 -4.62 -19.76
CA GLU A 280 9.62 -4.93 -21.19
C GLU A 280 9.59 -3.61 -21.99
N ALA A 281 10.29 -3.58 -23.13
CA ALA A 281 10.18 -2.46 -24.06
C ALA A 281 8.81 -2.58 -24.76
N VAL A 282 7.85 -1.74 -24.34
CA VAL A 282 6.46 -1.78 -24.81
C VAL A 282 6.24 -0.75 -25.91
N ASP A 283 5.59 -1.16 -26.99
CA ASP A 283 5.02 -0.25 -27.98
C ASP A 283 3.60 0.17 -27.54
N LEU A 284 3.42 1.46 -27.26
CA LEU A 284 2.13 2.02 -26.86
C LEU A 284 1.05 1.89 -27.94
N ASN A 285 1.45 1.87 -29.22
CA ASN A 285 0.52 1.71 -30.32
C ASN A 285 -0.09 0.30 -30.31
N ASP A 286 0.68 -0.72 -29.94
CA ASP A 286 0.19 -2.10 -29.82
C ASP A 286 -0.74 -2.27 -28.61
N CYS A 287 -0.46 -1.57 -27.51
CA CYS A 287 -1.36 -1.48 -26.36
C CYS A 287 -2.74 -0.91 -26.76
N VAL A 288 -2.76 0.21 -27.49
CA VAL A 288 -4.01 0.84 -27.96
C VAL A 288 -4.79 -0.11 -28.89
N ARG A 289 -4.12 -0.79 -29.81
CA ARG A 289 -4.76 -1.76 -30.71
C ARG A 289 -5.37 -2.93 -29.94
N SER A 290 -4.66 -3.45 -28.93
CA SER A 290 -5.14 -4.53 -28.06
C SER A 290 -6.37 -4.13 -27.24
N ALA A 291 -6.36 -2.94 -26.64
CA ALA A 291 -7.51 -2.41 -25.90
C ALA A 291 -8.75 -2.22 -26.80
N LEU A 292 -8.55 -1.72 -28.03
CA LEU A 292 -9.61 -1.58 -29.01
C LEU A 292 -10.18 -2.92 -29.49
N LEU A 293 -9.36 -3.97 -29.59
CA LEU A 293 -9.80 -5.33 -29.91
C LEU A 293 -10.80 -5.87 -28.87
N ILE A 294 -10.49 -5.69 -27.59
CA ILE A 294 -11.37 -6.08 -26.48
C ILE A 294 -12.65 -5.23 -26.48
N ALA A 295 -12.52 -3.91 -26.68
CA ALA A 295 -13.65 -2.99 -26.70
C ALA A 295 -14.50 -3.06 -27.99
N ARG A 296 -14.01 -3.74 -29.04
CA ARG A 296 -14.63 -3.77 -30.38
C ARG A 296 -16.10 -4.15 -30.34
N ASN A 297 -16.45 -5.18 -29.57
CA ASN A 297 -17.83 -5.67 -29.46
C ASN A 297 -18.77 -4.64 -28.80
N HIS A 298 -18.24 -3.73 -27.98
CA HIS A 298 -19.02 -2.68 -27.32
C HIS A 298 -19.13 -1.40 -28.16
N ILE A 299 -18.17 -1.16 -29.07
CA ILE A 299 -18.05 0.08 -29.85
C ILE A 299 -18.65 -0.05 -31.26
N LYS A 300 -18.55 -1.22 -31.89
CA LYS A 300 -18.83 -1.42 -33.34
C LYS A 300 -20.18 -0.88 -33.84
N ASP A 301 -21.20 -0.87 -32.98
CA ASP A 301 -22.56 -0.44 -33.34
C ASP A 301 -22.90 0.97 -32.82
N LYS A 302 -21.95 1.66 -32.17
CA LYS A 302 -22.18 2.92 -31.45
C LYS A 302 -21.29 4.08 -31.91
N ALA A 303 -20.08 3.80 -32.39
CA ALA A 303 -19.15 4.83 -32.83
C ALA A 303 -18.15 4.31 -33.85
N GLU A 304 -17.65 5.23 -34.69
CA GLU A 304 -16.52 5.00 -35.57
C GLU A 304 -15.22 5.40 -34.84
N VAL A 305 -14.22 4.52 -34.84
CA VAL A 305 -12.93 4.77 -34.20
C VAL A 305 -11.89 5.13 -35.25
N VAL A 306 -11.37 6.36 -35.19
CA VAL A 306 -10.30 6.84 -36.06
C VAL A 306 -8.98 6.87 -35.28
N LEU A 307 -7.99 6.11 -35.76
CA LEU A 307 -6.67 6.02 -35.15
C LEU A 307 -5.68 7.01 -35.78
N GLY A 308 -5.31 8.06 -35.03
CA GLY A 308 -4.27 9.03 -35.39
C GLY A 308 -2.95 8.78 -34.66
N LEU A 309 -2.42 7.55 -34.73
CA LEU A 309 -1.22 7.15 -33.99
C LEU A 309 0.06 7.65 -34.68
N GLY A 310 0.95 8.29 -33.93
CA GLY A 310 2.28 8.68 -34.38
C GLY A 310 3.34 7.60 -34.14
N GLU A 311 4.54 7.76 -34.70
CA GLU A 311 5.68 6.91 -34.34
C GLU A 311 6.17 7.25 -32.93
N LEU A 312 6.11 6.28 -32.03
CA LEU A 312 6.49 6.42 -30.64
C LEU A 312 7.66 5.47 -30.33
N PRO A 313 8.66 5.90 -29.55
CA PRO A 313 9.70 5.01 -29.07
C PRO A 313 9.13 4.00 -28.07
N ALA A 314 9.72 2.81 -28.00
CA ALA A 314 9.36 1.82 -27.00
C ALA A 314 9.67 2.33 -25.59
N VAL A 315 8.75 2.12 -24.65
CA VAL A 315 8.85 2.59 -23.26
C VAL A 315 8.99 1.40 -22.31
N SER A 316 9.84 1.53 -21.28
CA SER A 316 9.91 0.52 -20.21
C SER A 316 8.68 0.67 -19.33
N ALA A 317 7.74 -0.25 -19.46
CA ALA A 317 6.49 -0.22 -18.71
C ALA A 317 5.93 -1.64 -18.57
N ALA A 318 5.00 -1.81 -17.63
CA ALA A 318 4.17 -3.00 -17.58
C ALA A 318 3.04 -2.86 -18.63
N PRO A 319 3.04 -3.66 -19.72
CA PRO A 319 2.05 -3.51 -20.80
C PRO A 319 0.61 -3.62 -20.30
N SER A 320 0.44 -4.44 -19.27
CA SER A 320 -0.82 -4.73 -18.64
C SER A 320 -1.43 -3.57 -17.83
N GLN A 321 -0.60 -2.69 -17.25
CA GLN A 321 -1.09 -1.47 -16.59
C GLN A 321 -1.45 -0.39 -17.61
N ILE A 322 -0.79 -0.38 -18.76
CA ILE A 322 -1.09 0.55 -19.85
C ILE A 322 -2.38 0.17 -20.58
N ASN A 323 -2.67 -1.13 -20.68
CA ASN A 323 -3.88 -1.64 -21.32
C ASN A 323 -5.16 -1.49 -20.47
N GLN A 324 -5.03 -1.11 -19.18
CA GLN A 324 -6.14 -1.00 -18.22
C GLN A 324 -6.74 0.42 -18.26
#